data_AF-A0A3N7FD90-F1
#
_entry.id   AF-A0A3N7FD90-F1
#
_cell.length_a   1.000
_cell.length_b   1.000
_cell.length_c   1.000
_cell.angle_alpha   90.00
_cell.angle_beta   90.00
_cell.angle_gamma   90.00
#
_symmetry.space_group_name_H-M   'P 1'
#
loop_
_entity.id
_entity.type
_entity.pdbx_description
1 polymer ?
#
loop_
_entity_poly.entity_id
_entity_poly.type
_entity_poly.pdbx_seq_one_letter_code
_entity_poly.pdbx_strand_id
1 'polypeptide(L)'
;MVDSNLNKEHLVTVVSEDHETPCWGCGLRLPHPPNAPVFKCGWCGAITDKYESKCDHKNYWWRHVRDRCFVCVLIGFILFVICGGVWAVYPVIFSISFFCGIFHLTITAVGKKQLENYTFCHYCSKPKSPRTHHCRTCGICVLDMDHHCPFIGNCVGAANHQHFIAFLISVLVSTMMLLLH
;
A
#
# COMPACT_ATOMS: atom_id res chain seq x y z
N MET A 1 -78.63 -20.99 -66.04
CA MET A 1 -78.23 -19.65 -65.55
C MET A 1 -77.00 -19.87 -64.71
N VAL A 2 -75.83 -19.88 -65.37
CA VAL A 2 -74.79 -18.82 -65.41
C VAL A 2 -73.80 -18.94 -64.24
N ASP A 3 -72.54 -19.06 -64.63
CA ASP A 3 -71.33 -19.41 -63.90
C ASP A 3 -70.78 -18.32 -62.96
N SER A 4 -69.86 -18.71 -62.06
CA SER A 4 -68.68 -17.89 -61.73
C SER A 4 -67.61 -18.72 -61.00
N ASN A 5 -66.75 -19.38 -61.78
CA ASN A 5 -65.36 -19.63 -61.40
C ASN A 5 -64.56 -18.36 -61.73
N LEU A 6 -63.86 -17.73 -60.78
CA LEU A 6 -62.65 -16.96 -61.12
C LEU A 6 -61.75 -16.66 -59.90
N ASN A 7 -60.47 -17.01 -60.08
CA ASN A 7 -59.25 -16.55 -59.40
C ASN A 7 -58.75 -17.27 -58.13
N LYS A 8 -58.01 -18.35 -58.41
CA LYS A 8 -56.63 -18.55 -57.93
C LYS A 8 -55.75 -17.36 -58.34
N GLU A 9 -54.60 -17.21 -57.67
CA GLU A 9 -53.49 -16.26 -57.92
C GLU A 9 -53.34 -15.13 -56.89
N HIS A 10 -52.78 -15.50 -55.73
CA HIS A 10 -51.84 -14.60 -55.06
C HIS A 10 -50.71 -15.43 -54.42
N LEU A 11 -49.88 -15.95 -55.31
CA LEU A 11 -48.49 -16.30 -55.03
C LEU A 11 -47.75 -14.96 -54.81
N VAL A 12 -47.53 -14.59 -53.55
CA VAL A 12 -46.46 -13.67 -53.20
C VAL A 12 -45.51 -14.45 -52.28
N THR A 13 -44.38 -14.82 -52.87
CA THR A 13 -43.16 -15.25 -52.20
C THR A 13 -42.79 -14.22 -51.13
N VAL A 14 -43.20 -14.47 -49.89
CA VAL A 14 -42.65 -13.77 -48.74
C VAL A 14 -41.37 -14.48 -48.36
N VAL A 15 -40.28 -13.83 -48.73
CA VAL A 15 -38.93 -13.92 -48.16
C VAL A 15 -38.96 -14.57 -46.78
N SER A 16 -38.24 -15.69 -46.62
CA SER A 16 -37.96 -16.32 -45.35
C SER A 16 -37.39 -15.29 -44.38
N GLU A 17 -38.23 -14.81 -43.46
CA GLU A 17 -37.80 -14.09 -42.28
C GLU A 17 -36.89 -15.01 -41.49
N ASP A 18 -35.63 -14.63 -41.39
CA ASP A 18 -34.62 -15.30 -40.59
C ASP A 18 -35.13 -15.39 -39.15
N HIS A 19 -35.50 -16.59 -38.71
CA HIS A 19 -36.02 -16.80 -37.35
C HIS A 19 -34.86 -16.68 -36.35
N GLU A 20 -34.56 -15.45 -35.96
CA GLU A 20 -33.62 -15.15 -34.88
C GLU A 20 -34.19 -15.60 -33.53
N THR A 21 -33.77 -16.77 -33.07
CA THR A 21 -34.14 -17.26 -31.75
C THR A 21 -33.12 -16.79 -30.70
N PRO A 22 -33.56 -16.21 -29.58
CA PRO A 22 -32.65 -15.88 -28.49
C PRO A 22 -32.04 -17.16 -27.91
N CYS A 23 -30.71 -17.19 -27.80
CA CYS A 23 -29.99 -18.27 -27.16
C CYS A 23 -30.49 -18.43 -25.73
N TRP A 24 -30.82 -19.66 -25.37
CA TRP A 24 -31.28 -19.95 -24.02
C TRP A 24 -30.23 -19.55 -22.99
N GLY A 25 -28.98 -20.01 -23.04
CA GLY A 25 -27.99 -19.69 -21.99
C GLY A 25 -27.68 -18.20 -21.76
N CYS A 26 -27.43 -17.42 -22.82
CA CYS A 26 -26.94 -16.03 -22.71
C CYS A 26 -27.92 -14.95 -23.20
N GLY A 27 -29.07 -15.32 -23.76
CA GLY A 27 -30.08 -14.37 -24.26
C GLY A 27 -29.75 -13.68 -25.60
N LEU A 28 -28.58 -13.96 -26.20
CA LEU A 28 -28.16 -13.35 -27.46
C LEU A 28 -28.98 -13.91 -28.62
N ARG A 29 -29.55 -13.04 -29.48
CA ARG A 29 -30.25 -13.47 -30.71
C ARG A 29 -29.24 -14.02 -31.70
N LEU A 30 -29.44 -15.26 -32.10
CA LEU A 30 -28.57 -15.93 -33.06
C LEU A 30 -29.40 -16.31 -34.30
N PRO A 31 -28.87 -16.11 -35.51
CA PRO A 31 -29.51 -16.56 -36.73
C PRO A 31 -29.50 -18.10 -36.76
N HIS A 32 -30.66 -18.73 -36.76
CA HIS A 32 -30.77 -20.19 -36.78
C HIS A 32 -30.94 -20.69 -38.22
N PRO A 33 -30.04 -21.57 -38.73
CA PRO A 33 -30.24 -22.19 -40.03
C PRO A 33 -31.39 -23.22 -39.94
N PRO A 34 -32.36 -23.22 -40.88
CA PRO A 34 -33.61 -23.97 -40.74
C PRO A 34 -33.44 -25.51 -40.65
N ASN A 35 -32.28 -26.06 -41.03
CA ASN A 35 -32.08 -27.49 -41.26
C ASN A 35 -31.14 -28.22 -40.27
N ALA A 36 -30.72 -27.60 -39.16
CA ALA A 36 -29.94 -28.28 -38.12
C ALA A 36 -30.77 -28.48 -36.84
N PRO A 37 -31.02 -29.72 -36.37
CA PRO A 37 -31.90 -29.98 -35.22
C PRO A 37 -31.25 -29.60 -33.88
N VAL A 38 -29.93 -29.39 -33.84
CA VAL A 38 -29.16 -29.07 -32.63
C VAL A 38 -28.11 -28.00 -32.95
N PHE A 39 -28.09 -26.91 -32.17
CA PHE A 39 -27.10 -25.82 -32.31
C PHE A 39 -26.44 -25.51 -30.97
N LYS A 40 -25.14 -25.17 -30.96
CA LYS A 40 -24.36 -24.89 -29.75
C LYS A 40 -23.90 -23.44 -29.74
N CYS A 41 -24.25 -22.69 -28.70
CA CYS A 41 -23.84 -21.28 -28.56
C CYS A 41 -22.34 -21.17 -28.29
N GLY A 42 -21.59 -20.51 -29.16
CA GLY A 42 -20.15 -20.31 -29.00
C GLY A 42 -19.75 -19.47 -27.78
N TRP A 43 -20.67 -18.65 -27.25
CA TRP A 43 -20.40 -17.77 -26.11
C TRP A 43 -20.63 -18.44 -24.75
N CYS A 44 -21.78 -19.08 -24.55
CA CYS A 44 -22.13 -19.73 -23.27
C CYS A 44 -22.09 -21.27 -23.31
N GLY A 45 -21.82 -21.87 -24.46
CA GLY A 45 -21.73 -23.33 -24.63
C GLY A 45 -23.06 -24.09 -24.65
N ALA A 46 -24.19 -23.40 -24.48
CA ALA A 46 -25.52 -24.02 -24.39
C ALA A 46 -25.93 -24.70 -25.72
N ILE A 47 -26.51 -25.91 -25.63
CA ILE A 47 -27.02 -26.69 -26.75
C ILE A 47 -28.54 -26.49 -26.82
N THR A 48 -29.08 -26.16 -27.99
CA THR A 48 -30.51 -25.92 -28.23
C THR A 48 -31.07 -26.95 -29.22
N ASP A 49 -32.12 -27.68 -28.81
CA ASP A 49 -32.89 -28.62 -29.62
C ASP A 49 -34.29 -28.05 -29.97
N LYS A 50 -34.95 -28.57 -31.02
CA LYS A 50 -36.27 -28.08 -31.47
C LYS A 50 -37.47 -28.64 -30.68
N TYR A 51 -37.31 -29.68 -29.84
CA TYR A 51 -38.44 -30.45 -29.28
C TYR A 51 -38.69 -30.21 -27.77
N GLU A 52 -37.73 -29.71 -26.99
CA GLU A 52 -37.90 -29.53 -25.53
C GLU A 52 -38.39 -28.15 -25.07
N SER A 53 -38.69 -27.23 -26.00
CA SER A 53 -39.01 -25.81 -25.73
C SER A 53 -40.09 -25.55 -24.65
N LYS A 54 -41.05 -26.46 -24.43
CA LYS A 54 -42.16 -26.24 -23.48
C LYS A 54 -41.90 -26.70 -22.04
N CYS A 55 -41.07 -27.72 -21.82
CA CYS A 55 -40.74 -28.20 -20.46
C CYS A 55 -39.47 -27.57 -19.91
N ASP A 56 -38.55 -27.15 -20.78
CA ASP A 56 -37.29 -26.53 -20.35
C ASP A 56 -37.47 -25.10 -19.83
N HIS A 57 -38.56 -24.41 -20.22
CA HIS A 57 -38.66 -22.97 -19.97
C HIS A 57 -38.54 -22.61 -18.48
N LYS A 58 -39.16 -23.44 -17.65
CA LYS A 58 -39.20 -23.27 -16.19
C LYS A 58 -37.85 -23.64 -15.54
N ASN A 59 -37.13 -24.60 -16.11
CA ASN A 59 -35.87 -25.13 -15.57
C ASN A 59 -34.68 -24.21 -15.86
N TYR A 60 -34.64 -23.55 -17.02
CA TYR A 60 -33.63 -22.55 -17.34
C TYR A 60 -33.78 -21.25 -16.57
N TRP A 61 -35.01 -20.73 -16.44
CA TRP A 61 -35.23 -19.52 -15.66
C TRP A 61 -34.77 -19.77 -14.21
N TRP A 62 -35.08 -20.95 -13.67
CA TRP A 62 -34.59 -21.37 -12.35
C TRP A 62 -33.06 -21.52 -12.28
N ARG A 63 -32.42 -22.04 -13.33
CA ARG A 63 -30.96 -22.17 -13.40
C ARG A 63 -30.25 -20.82 -13.55
N HIS A 64 -30.76 -19.91 -14.37
CA HIS A 64 -30.22 -18.56 -14.55
C HIS A 64 -30.44 -17.71 -13.29
N VAL A 65 -31.61 -17.80 -12.65
CA VAL A 65 -31.87 -17.14 -11.36
C VAL A 65 -30.94 -17.71 -10.29
N ARG A 66 -30.76 -19.03 -10.20
CA ARG A 66 -29.82 -19.66 -9.26
C ARG A 66 -28.37 -19.21 -9.50
N ASP A 67 -27.92 -19.19 -10.75
CA ASP A 67 -26.55 -18.80 -11.10
C ASP A 67 -26.32 -17.30 -10.84
N ARG A 68 -27.30 -16.43 -11.14
CA ARG A 68 -27.25 -14.99 -10.81
C ARG A 68 -27.27 -14.76 -9.31
N CYS A 69 -28.12 -15.47 -8.56
CA CYS A 69 -28.14 -15.42 -7.10
C CYS A 69 -26.79 -15.87 -6.52
N PHE A 70 -26.21 -16.96 -7.03
CA PHE A 70 -24.91 -17.45 -6.59
C PHE A 70 -23.80 -16.44 -6.84
N VAL A 71 -23.75 -15.85 -8.04
CA VAL A 71 -22.78 -14.80 -8.38
C VAL A 71 -22.96 -13.56 -7.50
N CYS A 72 -24.20 -13.12 -7.25
CA CYS A 72 -24.47 -12.00 -6.35
C CYS A 72 -24.03 -12.28 -4.91
N VAL A 73 -24.26 -13.49 -4.39
CA VAL A 73 -23.82 -13.91 -3.05
C VAL A 73 -22.30 -13.96 -2.99
N LEU A 74 -21.63 -14.50 -4.01
CA LEU A 74 -20.17 -14.54 -4.07
C LEU A 74 -19.57 -13.13 -4.12
N ILE A 75 -20.12 -12.24 -4.95
CA ILE A 75 -19.69 -10.84 -5.02
C ILE A 75 -19.92 -10.14 -3.68
N GLY A 76 -21.08 -10.33 -3.06
CA GLY A 76 -21.39 -9.77 -1.74
C GLY A 76 -20.40 -10.25 -0.67
N PHE A 77 -20.07 -11.54 -0.67
CA PHE A 77 -19.08 -12.13 0.24
C PHE A 77 -17.68 -11.56 0.00
N ILE A 78 -17.24 -11.43 -1.26
CA ILE A 78 -15.95 -10.85 -1.61
C ILE A 78 -15.88 -9.38 -1.16
N LEU A 79 -16.93 -8.59 -1.41
CA LEU A 79 -17.00 -7.20 -0.97
C LEU A 79 -17.00 -7.07 0.55
N PHE A 80 -17.70 -7.97 1.25
CA PHE A 80 -17.69 -8.01 2.72
C PHE A 80 -16.29 -8.29 3.27
N VAL A 81 -15.56 -9.24 2.68
CA VAL A 81 -14.19 -9.57 3.10
C VAL A 81 -13.22 -8.42 2.81
N ILE A 82 -13.35 -7.75 1.66
CA ILE A 82 -12.50 -6.59 1.31
C ILE A 82 -12.81 -5.42 2.25
N CYS A 83 -14.08 -5.05 2.43
CA CYS A 83 -14.47 -3.95 3.30
C CYS A 83 -14.10 -4.23 4.76
N GLY A 84 -14.40 -5.42 5.27
CA GLY A 84 -14.08 -5.81 6.63
C GLY A 84 -12.57 -5.90 6.87
N GLY A 85 -11.82 -6.50 5.94
CA GLY A 85 -10.38 -6.62 6.01
C GLY A 85 -9.68 -5.27 5.97
N VAL A 86 -10.06 -4.39 5.04
CA VAL A 86 -9.52 -3.02 4.97
C VAL A 86 -9.88 -2.24 6.23
N TRP A 87 -11.11 -2.33 6.72
CA TRP A 87 -11.54 -1.61 7.92
C TRP A 87 -10.80 -2.07 9.20
N ALA A 88 -10.48 -3.36 9.31
CA ALA A 88 -9.71 -3.90 10.43
C ALA A 88 -8.21 -3.56 10.35
N VAL A 89 -7.64 -3.58 9.14
CA VAL A 89 -6.20 -3.35 8.91
C VAL A 89 -5.85 -1.85 8.86
N TYR A 90 -6.77 -1.02 8.36
CA TYR A 90 -6.60 0.43 8.26
C TYR A 90 -6.13 1.12 9.55
N PRO A 91 -6.76 0.90 10.74
CA PRO A 91 -6.32 1.56 11.97
C PRO A 91 -4.92 1.11 12.40
N VAL A 92 -4.54 -0.13 12.13
CA VAL A 92 -3.21 -0.67 12.47
C VAL A 92 -2.15 -0.04 11.58
N ILE A 93 -2.36 -0.02 10.25
CA ILE A 93 -1.43 0.60 9.30
C ILE A 93 -1.33 2.10 9.57
N PHE A 94 -2.46 2.80 9.73
CA PHE A 94 -2.48 4.23 10.02
C PHE A 94 -1.73 4.56 11.31
N SER A 95 -1.95 3.77 12.36
CA SER A 95 -1.24 3.90 13.64
C SER A 95 0.27 3.74 13.47
N ILE A 96 0.72 2.66 12.82
CA ILE A 96 2.15 2.41 12.57
C ILE A 96 2.77 3.54 11.74
N SER A 97 2.12 3.94 10.65
CA SER A 97 2.58 5.03 9.79
C SER A 97 2.64 6.37 10.54
N PHE A 98 1.68 6.66 11.40
CA PHE A 98 1.67 7.85 12.24
C PHE A 98 2.82 7.83 13.25
N PHE A 99 3.01 6.74 13.99
CA PHE A 99 4.12 6.60 14.93
C PHE A 99 5.47 6.71 14.24
N CYS A 100 5.66 6.04 13.11
CA CYS A 100 6.88 6.13 12.31
C CYS A 100 7.11 7.56 11.80
N GLY A 101 6.06 8.24 11.32
CA GLY A 101 6.13 9.61 10.84
C GLY A 101 6.50 10.60 11.94
N ILE A 102 5.85 10.53 13.11
CA ILE A 102 6.18 11.38 14.27
C ILE A 102 7.61 11.10 14.76
N PHE A 103 8.02 9.84 14.83
CA PHE A 103 9.38 9.47 15.21
C PHE A 103 10.42 10.00 14.22
N HIS A 104 10.20 9.85 12.91
CA HIS A 104 11.11 10.38 11.89
C HIS A 104 11.16 11.91 11.92
N LEU A 105 10.03 12.58 12.14
CA LEU A 105 9.95 14.03 12.25
C LEU A 105 10.70 14.54 13.48
N THR A 106 10.54 13.90 14.63
CA THR A 106 11.26 14.29 15.86
C THR A 106 12.77 14.07 15.72
N ILE A 107 13.23 12.94 15.17
CA ILE A 107 14.65 12.71 14.88
C ILE A 107 15.20 13.78 13.94
N THR A 108 14.50 14.05 12.84
CA THR A 108 14.95 15.04 11.86
C THR A 108 14.99 16.44 12.47
N ALA A 109 14.00 16.80 13.29
CA ALA A 109 13.96 18.08 13.97
C ALA A 109 15.11 18.24 14.98
N VAL A 110 15.38 17.21 15.79
CA VAL A 110 16.51 17.19 16.73
C VAL A 110 17.84 17.28 15.97
N GLY A 111 18.01 16.52 14.88
CA GLY A 111 19.20 16.56 14.05
C GLY A 111 19.47 17.95 13.44
N LYS A 112 18.43 18.59 12.89
CA LYS A 112 18.54 19.96 12.36
C LYS A 112 18.90 20.97 13.45
N LYS A 113 18.28 20.89 14.63
CA LYS A 113 18.58 21.78 15.75
C LYS A 113 20.04 21.67 16.19
N GLN A 114 20.64 20.47 16.17
CA GLN A 114 22.05 20.30 16.50
C GLN A 114 22.98 20.94 15.47
N LEU A 115 22.64 20.90 14.18
CA LEU A 115 23.43 21.51 13.11
C LEU A 115 23.38 23.04 13.14
N GLU A 116 22.23 23.64 13.45
CA GLU A 116 22.05 25.10 13.51
C GLU A 116 22.93 25.77 14.58
N ASN A 117 23.30 25.02 15.63
CA ASN A 117 24.17 25.52 16.70
C ASN A 117 25.67 25.37 16.38
N TYR A 118 26.05 24.89 15.19
CA TYR A 118 27.45 24.91 14.78
C TYR A 118 27.90 26.34 14.50
N THR A 119 29.03 26.72 15.09
CA THR A 119 29.71 27.99 14.86
C THR A 119 30.96 27.73 14.02
N PHE A 120 31.72 28.77 13.66
CA PHE A 120 32.98 28.60 12.91
C PHE A 120 34.16 29.09 13.74
N CYS A 121 35.26 28.32 13.75
CA CYS A 121 36.51 28.77 14.36
C CYS A 121 37.38 29.44 13.29
N HIS A 122 37.67 30.73 13.45
CA HIS A 122 38.54 31.47 12.54
C HIS A 122 40.01 31.00 12.58
N TYR A 123 40.53 30.65 13.76
CA TYR A 123 41.92 30.19 13.91
C TYR A 123 42.17 28.84 13.23
N CYS A 124 41.25 27.89 13.38
CA CYS A 124 41.38 26.56 12.77
C CYS A 124 40.75 26.47 11.38
N SER A 125 39.98 27.48 10.96
CA SER A 125 39.19 27.50 9.72
C SER A 125 38.31 26.26 9.54
N LYS A 126 37.64 25.84 10.63
CA LYS A 126 36.78 24.65 10.67
C LYS A 126 35.47 24.93 11.41
N PRO A 127 34.36 24.25 11.03
CA PRO A 127 33.13 24.31 11.79
C PRO A 127 33.36 23.74 13.20
N LYS A 128 32.80 24.44 14.18
CA LYS A 128 32.94 24.22 15.61
C LYS A 128 31.57 23.81 16.15
N SER A 129 31.48 22.59 16.66
CA SER A 129 30.26 22.12 17.32
C SER A 129 29.91 22.98 18.54
N PRO A 130 28.65 22.94 19.00
CA PRO A 130 28.26 23.62 20.24
C PRO A 130 29.18 23.21 21.38
N ARG A 131 29.55 24.15 22.25
CA ARG A 131 30.44 23.95 23.42
C ARG A 131 31.91 23.63 23.11
N THR A 132 32.33 23.53 21.85
CA THR A 132 33.77 23.46 21.54
C THR A 132 34.41 24.84 21.77
N HIS A 133 35.66 24.97 22.21
CA HIS A 133 36.37 26.25 22.28
C HIS A 133 37.79 26.12 21.72
N HIS A 134 38.32 27.20 21.15
CA HIS A 134 39.68 27.21 20.64
C HIS A 134 40.64 27.60 21.77
N CYS A 135 41.55 26.70 22.13
CA CYS A 135 42.63 27.02 23.05
C CYS A 135 43.79 27.62 22.28
N ARG A 136 44.14 28.88 22.58
CA ARG A 136 45.27 29.56 21.94
C ARG A 136 46.62 28.94 22.32
N THR A 137 46.75 28.42 23.55
CA THR A 137 47.99 27.79 24.04
C THR A 137 48.27 26.47 23.32
N CYS A 138 47.25 25.62 23.15
CA CYS A 138 47.41 24.34 22.44
C CYS A 138 47.23 24.46 20.92
N GLY A 139 46.69 25.58 20.41
CA GLY A 139 46.45 25.79 18.99
C GLY A 139 45.34 24.90 18.39
N ILE A 140 44.48 24.31 19.22
CA ILE A 140 43.45 23.35 18.80
C ILE A 140 42.07 23.71 19.35
N CYS A 141 41.02 23.27 18.65
CA CYS A 141 39.65 23.31 19.14
C CYS A 141 39.37 22.09 20.02
N VAL A 142 38.95 22.32 21.26
CA VAL A 142 38.66 21.28 22.26
C VAL A 142 37.16 21.27 22.53
N LEU A 143 36.53 20.10 22.37
CA LEU A 143 35.11 19.89 22.63
C LEU A 143 34.82 19.97 24.14
N ASP A 144 33.79 20.72 24.52
CA ASP A 144 33.41 20.93 25.93
C ASP A 144 34.63 21.34 26.78
N MET A 145 35.40 22.30 26.24
CA MET A 145 36.63 22.76 26.87
C MET A 145 36.29 23.39 28.22
N ASP A 146 36.89 22.86 29.28
CA ASP A 146 36.83 23.44 30.60
C ASP A 146 37.97 24.48 30.76
N HIS A 147 39.21 24.01 30.76
CA HIS A 147 40.39 24.89 30.87
C HIS A 147 41.64 24.31 30.23
N HIS A 148 42.65 25.16 30.01
CA HIS A 148 44.01 24.71 29.75
C HIS A 148 44.75 24.58 31.08
N CYS A 149 45.25 23.39 31.40
CA CYS A 149 45.93 23.13 32.65
C CYS A 149 47.45 23.07 32.42
N PRO A 150 48.23 24.04 32.94
CA PRO A 150 49.68 24.05 32.76
C PRO A 150 50.38 22.86 33.42
N PHE A 151 49.80 22.32 34.52
CA PHE A 151 50.39 21.22 35.28
C PHE A 151 50.48 19.90 34.48
N ILE A 152 49.50 19.66 33.60
CA ILE A 152 49.49 18.50 32.70
C ILE A 152 49.93 18.86 31.28
N GLY A 153 50.23 20.14 31.03
CA GLY A 153 50.61 20.65 29.71
C GLY A 153 49.53 20.45 28.62
N ASN A 154 48.26 20.32 29.00
CA ASN A 154 47.19 19.93 28.09
C ASN A 154 45.85 20.60 28.46
N CYS A 155 44.94 20.69 27.50
CA CYS A 155 43.56 21.10 27.73
C CYS A 155 42.74 19.99 28.38
N VAL A 156 41.90 20.36 29.33
CA VAL A 156 40.86 19.51 29.90
C VAL A 156 39.55 19.82 29.16
N GLY A 157 38.95 18.79 28.59
CA GLY A 157 37.66 18.87 27.91
C GLY A 157 37.00 17.50 27.78
N ALA A 158 35.96 17.36 26.96
CA ALA A 158 35.13 16.16 26.90
C ALA A 158 35.91 14.83 26.80
N ALA A 159 37.00 14.80 26.03
CA ALA A 159 37.77 13.59 25.76
C ALA A 159 38.60 13.09 26.97
N ASN A 160 39.00 13.98 27.89
CA ASN A 160 39.89 13.63 29.00
C ASN A 160 39.40 14.11 30.38
N HIS A 161 38.23 14.74 30.45
CA HIS A 161 37.66 15.25 31.69
C HIS A 161 37.56 14.17 32.77
N GLN A 162 37.08 12.97 32.43
CA GLN A 162 36.96 11.85 33.39
C GLN A 162 38.33 11.41 33.92
N HIS A 163 39.35 11.34 33.06
CA HIS A 163 40.71 10.98 33.47
C HIS A 163 41.34 12.06 34.35
N PHE A 164 41.08 13.34 34.05
CA PHE A 164 41.54 14.45 34.88
C PHE A 164 40.93 14.40 36.29
N ILE A 165 39.63 14.13 36.41
CA ILE A 165 38.98 13.94 37.72
C ILE A 165 39.57 12.75 38.46
N ALA A 166 39.76 11.61 37.80
CA ALA A 166 40.39 10.44 38.42
C ALA A 166 41.82 10.74 38.90
N PHE A 167 42.60 11.49 38.12
CA PHE A 167 43.92 11.96 38.51
C PHE A 167 43.86 12.83 39.79
N LEU A 168 42.97 13.82 39.85
CA LEU A 168 42.80 14.66 41.05
C LEU A 168 42.44 13.84 42.30
N ILE A 169 41.54 12.87 42.16
CA ILE A 169 41.18 11.96 43.26
C ILE A 169 42.41 11.15 43.71
N SER A 170 43.18 10.62 42.76
CA SER A 170 44.38 9.83 43.09
C SER A 170 45.43 10.65 43.85
N VAL A 171 45.62 11.92 43.48
CA VAL A 171 46.53 12.84 44.16
C VAL A 171 46.02 13.14 45.56
N LEU A 172 44.72 13.39 45.73
CA LEU A 172 44.11 13.61 47.04
C LEU A 172 44.29 12.39 47.96
N VAL A 173 44.01 11.18 47.47
CA VAL A 173 44.20 9.95 48.26
C VAL A 173 45.67 9.78 48.63
N SER A 174 46.58 9.99 47.68
CA SER A 174 48.02 9.85 47.92
C SER A 174 48.52 10.83 48.98
N THR A 175 48.07 12.09 48.96
CA THR A 175 48.45 13.07 49.97
C THR A 175 47.84 12.76 51.33
N MET A 176 46.59 12.29 51.39
CA MET A 176 45.98 11.84 52.66
C MET A 176 46.73 10.66 53.26
N MET A 177 47.12 9.66 52.45
CA MET A 177 47.88 8.50 52.95
C MET A 177 49.26 8.89 53.48
N LEU A 178 49.93 9.86 52.86
CA LEU A 178 51.21 10.41 53.35
C LEU A 178 51.05 11.23 54.62
N LEU A 179 49.91 11.87 54.86
CA LEU A 179 49.65 12.61 56.10
C LEU A 179 49.23 11.70 57.26
N LEU A 180 48.71 10.51 56.96
CA LEU A 180 48.30 9.51 57.95
C LEU A 180 49.46 8.61 58.41
N HIS A 181 50.62 8.68 57.76
CA HIS A 181 51.80 7.87 58.03
C HIS A 181 52.99 8.74 58.43
#